data_AF-A0A4R7D2Y6-F1
#
_entry.id   AF-A0A4R7D2Y6-F1
#
_cell.length_a   1.000
_cell.length_b   1.000
_cell.length_c   1.000
_cell.angle_alpha   90.00
_cell.angle_beta   90.00
_cell.angle_gamma   90.00
#
_symmetry.space_group_name_H-M   'P 1'
#
loop_
_entity.id
_entity.type
_entity.pdbx_description
1 polymer ?
#
loop_
_entity_poly.entity_id
_entity_poly.type
_entity_poly.pdbx_seq_one_letter_code
_entity_poly.pdbx_strand_id
1 'polypeptide(L)' 'MTSLFVNIGRQEIFILVFFVPVILAYLYCIFHALTNKKLELPYRLAWAAAMFGLPFIGCALYWTVANNATENK' A
#
# COMPACT_ATOMS: atom_id res chain seq x y z
N MET A 1 5.08 23.71 26.02
CA MET A 1 5.83 23.47 24.76
C MET A 1 6.47 22.09 24.68
N THR A 2 6.45 21.27 25.72
CA THR A 2 7.03 19.90 25.72
C THR A 2 6.14 18.84 25.05
N SER A 3 4.81 18.98 25.08
CA SER A 3 3.89 17.99 24.51
C SER A 3 3.90 17.93 22.97
N LEU A 4 4.13 19.06 22.30
CA LEU A 4 4.16 19.15 20.84
C LEU A 4 5.38 18.44 20.23
N PHE A 5 6.57 18.60 20.84
CA PHE A 5 7.79 17.91 20.38
C PHE A 5 7.72 16.40 20.58
N VAL A 6 7.17 15.93 21.71
CA VAL A 6 6.97 14.49 21.96
C VAL A 6 5.98 13.88 20.96
N ASN A 7 4.95 14.64 20.56
CA ASN A 7 3.96 14.16 19.61
C ASN A 7 4.52 14.05 18.18
N ILE A 8 5.37 14.99 17.76
CA ILE A 8 6.07 14.95 16.47
C ILE A 8 7.03 13.74 16.42
N GLY A 9 7.89 13.58 17.43
CA GLY A 9 8.81 12.44 17.48
C GLY A 9 8.10 11.08 17.51
N ARG A 10 6.95 10.99 18.19
CA ARG A 10 6.13 9.77 18.19
C ARG A 10 5.53 9.48 16.83
N GLN A 11 5.05 10.50 16.11
CA GLN A 11 4.49 10.34 14.78
C GLN A 11 5.56 9.93 13.75
N GLU A 12 6.74 10.52 13.82
CA GLU A 12 7.89 10.16 12.98
C GLU A 12 8.34 8.71 13.21
N ILE A 13 8.47 8.30 14.48
CA ILE A 13 8.80 6.92 14.83
C ILE A 13 7.72 5.96 14.34
N PHE A 14 6.44 6.32 14.46
CA PHE A 14 5.35 5.50 13.94
C PHE A 14 5.45 5.33 12.41
N ILE A 15 5.74 6.40 11.68
CA ILE A 15 5.94 6.33 10.22
C ILE A 15 7.16 5.46 9.89
N LEU A 16 8.29 5.67 10.57
CA LEU A 16 9.53 4.94 10.32
C LEU A 16 9.43 3.46 10.66
N VAL A 17 8.68 3.08 11.70
CA VAL A 17 8.57 1.69 12.15
C VAL A 17 7.46 0.94 11.44
N PHE A 18 6.35 1.59 11.08
CA PHE A 18 5.20 0.90 10.50
C PHE A 18 4.99 1.18 9.02
N PHE A 19 5.15 2.43 8.56
CA PHE A 19 4.90 2.77 7.16
C PHE A 19 6.10 2.49 6.25
N VAL A 20 7.31 2.88 6.67
CA VAL A 20 8.52 2.71 5.84
C VAL A 20 8.80 1.24 5.50
N PRO A 21 8.72 0.27 6.44
CA PRO A 21 8.98 -1.12 6.11
C PRO A 21 7.95 -1.70 5.13
N VAL A 22 6.67 -1.28 5.25
CA VAL A 22 5.61 -1.70 4.32
C VAL A 22 5.89 -1.17 2.91
N ILE A 23 6.27 0.11 2.79
CA ILE A 23 6.63 0.71 1.50
C ILE A 23 7.85 0.01 0.90
N LEU A 24 8.90 -0.23 1.69
CA LEU A 24 10.11 -0.92 1.24
C LEU A 24 9.82 -2.35 0.78
N ALA A 25 9.00 -3.10 1.52
CA ALA A 25 8.58 -4.44 1.14
C ALA A 25 7.79 -4.42 -0.18
N TYR A 26 6.90 -3.45 -0.34
CA TYR A 26 6.13 -3.29 -1.58
C TYR A 26 7.02 -2.97 -2.78
N LEU A 27 7.98 -2.04 -2.63
CA LEU A 27 8.97 -1.71 -3.66
C LEU A 27 9.86 -2.91 -4.00
N TYR A 28 10.29 -3.67 -3.00
CA TYR A 28 11.06 -4.89 -3.19
C TYR A 28 10.29 -5.94 -4.01
N CYS A 29 9.01 -6.15 -3.71
CA CYS A 29 8.16 -7.08 -4.46
C CYS A 29 8.01 -6.65 -5.92
N ILE A 30 7.84 -5.36 -6.21
CA ILE A 30 7.81 -4.83 -7.58
C ILE A 30 9.15 -5.08 -8.27
N PHE A 31 10.26 -4.71 -7.62
CA PHE A 31 11.60 -4.92 -8.16
C PHE A 31 11.84 -6.39 -8.48
N HIS A 32 11.48 -7.29 -7.58
CA HIS A 32 11.65 -8.74 -7.76
C HIS A 32 10.77 -9.27 -8.89
N ALA A 33 9.50 -8.84 -9.00
CA ALA A 33 8.63 -9.20 -10.13
C ALA A 33 9.23 -8.76 -11.48
N LEU A 34 9.83 -7.56 -11.51
CA LEU A 34 10.44 -7.00 -12.71
C LEU A 34 11.84 -7.53 -13.03
N THR A 35 12.55 -8.17 -12.11
CA THR A 35 13.94 -8.61 -12.34
C THR A 35 14.12 -10.12 -12.28
N ASN A 36 13.11 -10.87 -11.82
CA ASN A 36 13.21 -12.32 -11.71
C ASN A 36 13.25 -13.00 -13.08
N LYS A 37 14.46 -13.39 -13.51
CA LYS A 37 14.69 -14.11 -14.77
C LYS A 37 14.21 -15.57 -14.76
N LYS A 38 13.83 -16.12 -13.60
CA LYS A 38 13.33 -17.50 -13.49
C LYS A 38 11.88 -17.63 -13.96
N LEU A 39 11.11 -16.53 -13.95
CA LEU A 39 9.74 -16.52 -14.46
C LEU A 39 9.71 -15.95 -15.88
N GLU A 40 8.87 -16.55 -16.73
CA GLU A 40 8.61 -16.02 -18.06
C GLU A 40 7.92 -14.65 -17.97
N LEU A 41 8.14 -13.82 -18.99
CA LEU A 41 7.60 -12.46 -19.08
C LEU A 41 6.08 -12.34 -18.78
N PRO A 42 5.17 -13.19 -19.32
CA PRO A 42 3.74 -13.05 -19.04
C PRO A 42 3.41 -13.18 -17.56
N TYR A 43 4.05 -14.11 -16.84
CA TYR A 43 3.81 -14.29 -15.40
C TYR A 43 4.33 -13.12 -14.57
N ARG A 44 5.45 -12.50 -14.99
CA ARG A 44 5.99 -11.29 -14.35
C ARG A 44 5.07 -10.10 -14.52
N LEU A 45 4.50 -9.94 -15.71
CA LEU A 45 3.52 -8.88 -16.00
C LEU A 45 2.21 -9.11 -15.23
N ALA A 46 1.74 -10.35 -15.13
CA ALA A 46 0.56 -10.70 -14.33
C ALA A 46 0.76 -10.35 -12.85
N TRP A 47 1.94 -10.66 -12.28
CA TRP A 47 2.28 -10.28 -10.91
C TRP A 47 2.34 -8.76 -10.71
N ALA A 48 2.98 -8.03 -11.63
CA ALA A 48 2.99 -6.57 -11.57
C ALA A 48 1.56 -6.00 -11.63
N ALA A 49 0.72 -6.49 -12.54
CA ALA A 49 -0.67 -6.09 -12.68
C ALA A 49 -1.49 -6.37 -11.41
N ALA A 50 -1.29 -7.53 -10.77
CA ALA A 50 -1.97 -7.88 -9.52
C ALA A 50 -1.57 -6.93 -8.37
N MET A 51 -0.27 -6.61 -8.25
CA MET A 51 0.20 -5.67 -7.23
C MET A 51 -0.44 -4.29 -7.39
N PHE A 52 -0.48 -3.74 -8.61
CA PHE A 52 -1.12 -2.45 -8.85
C PHE A 52 -2.65 -2.51 -8.78
N GLY A 53 -3.26 -3.63 -9.15
CA GLY A 53 -4.71 -3.83 -9.21
C GLY A 53 -5.40 -3.91 -7.84
N LEU A 54 -4.77 -4.56 -6.86
CA LEU A 54 -5.32 -4.70 -5.50
C LEU A 54 -5.70 -3.37 -4.84
N PRO A 55 -4.85 -2.32 -4.87
CA PRO A 55 -5.22 -0.98 -4.42
C PRO A 55 -6.48 -0.42 -5.09
N PHE A 56 -6.64 -0.59 -6.41
CA PHE A 56 -7.83 -0.12 -7.14
C PHE A 56 -9.10 -0.86 -6.70
N ILE A 57 -9.01 -2.17 -6.46
CA ILE A 57 -10.12 -2.96 -5.93
C ILE A 57 -10.52 -2.44 -4.55
N GLY A 58 -9.55 -2.19 -3.66
CA GLY A 58 -9.79 -1.62 -2.35
C GLY A 58 -10.49 -0.26 -2.42
N CYS A 59 -10.04 0.63 -3.30
CA CYS A 59 -10.68 1.93 -3.53
C CYS A 59 -12.12 1.79 -4.05
N ALA A 60 -12.35 0.89 -5.01
CA ALA A 60 -13.69 0.65 -5.54
C ALA A 60 -14.65 0.11 -4.49
N LEU A 61 -14.19 -0.83 -3.65
CA LEU A 61 -14.97 -1.36 -2.53
C LEU A 61 -15.27 -0.27 -1.49
N TYR A 62 -14.28 0.54 -1.12
CA TYR A 62 -14.46 1.66 -0.19
C TYR A 62 -15.51 2.65 -0.71
N TRP A 63 -15.43 3.01 -1.99
CA TRP A 63 -16.40 3.89 -2.63
C TRP A 63 -17.81 3.30 -2.62
N THR A 64 -17.94 2.00 -2.94
CA THR A 64 -19.23 1.30 -2.95
C THR A 64 -19.87 1.29 -1.56
N VAL A 65 -19.08 0.97 -0.52
CA VAL A 65 -19.55 0.98 0.87
C VAL A 65 -19.95 2.39 1.31
N ALA A 66 -19.16 3.41 0.94
CA ALA A 66 -19.47 4.80 1.26
C ALA A 66 -20.81 5.24 0.64
N ASN A 67 -21.07 4.91 -0.62
CA ASN A 67 -22.33 5.27 -1.29
C ASN A 67 -23.54 4.57 -0.66
N ASN A 68 -23.44 3.26 -0.40
CA ASN A 68 -24.52 2.51 0.25
C ASN A 68 -24.81 2.99 1.68
N ALA A 69 -23.79 3.46 2.40
CA ALA A 69 -23.95 4.06 3.73
C ALA A 69 -24.62 5.45 3.68
N THR A 70 -24.55 6.13 2.54
CA THR A 70 -25.18 7.45 2.32
C THR A 70 -26.64 7.31 1.89
N GLU A 71 -27.00 6.25 1.15
CA GLU A 71 -28.39 5.97 0.77
C GLU A 71 -29.27 5.46 1.91
N ASN A 72 -28.68 4.93 2.99
CA ASN A 72 -29.39 4.46 4.19
C ASN A 72 -29.51 5.51 5.30
N LYS A 73 -29.22 6.79 5.01
CA LYS A 73 -29.43 7.94 5.90
C LYS A 73 -30.50 8.86 5.33
#